data_AF-A0AAN7J6C3-F1
#
_entry.id   AF-A0AAN7J6C3-F1
#
_cell.length_a   1.000
_cell.length_b   1.000
_cell.length_c   1.000
_cell.angle_alpha   90.00
_cell.angle_beta   90.00
_cell.angle_gamma   90.00
#
_symmetry.space_group_name_H-M   'P 1'
#
loop_
_entity.id
_entity.type
_entity.pdbx_description
1 polymer ?
#
loop_
_entity_poly.entity_id
_entity_poly.type
_entity_poly.pdbx_seq_one_letter_code
_entity_poly.pdbx_strand_id
1 'polypeptide(L)'
;MCLELKKFVDRISKILPDIESARPRCTSGIKAQCSLHAAMEKAKLFFQYCSESSRLYLAFATGKIILRCEKIQRSLELRLSQIQKMVPTLLAAKISGIVHDLRDAKFPIDSAAEEAGKVVRELILKEIPTSDCINDLELEPIQLAALRLNITTPSALSKERMSIQRLLGKVPDHMVQKRCILKYFFHLLKKYGEIIGQNLNGSTLVRHDESSYQSFDFGTPEPPEEFKCPISMRLMYEPIIIASGKTFERFWIENWFNEGNETCPITHMKLDHLSLTSKLCNEGPHIKVVF
;
A
#
# COMPACT_ATOMS: atom_id res chain seq x y z
N MET A 1 -5.29 -9.86 -8.25
CA MET A 1 -4.91 -8.49 -8.67
C MET A 1 -3.94 -8.45 -9.85
N CYS A 2 -2.75 -9.07 -9.81
CA CYS A 2 -1.75 -8.89 -10.91
C CYS A 2 -1.61 -10.10 -11.87
N LEU A 3 -2.64 -10.94 -12.02
CA LEU A 3 -2.54 -12.20 -12.77
C LEU A 3 -2.30 -11.98 -14.27
N GLU A 4 -2.96 -10.98 -14.88
CA GLU A 4 -2.79 -10.68 -16.30
C GLU A 4 -1.36 -10.25 -16.63
N LEU A 5 -0.80 -9.29 -15.87
CA LEU A 5 0.59 -8.86 -16.08
C LEU A 5 1.57 -10.02 -15.90
N LYS A 6 1.29 -10.94 -14.96
CA LYS A 6 2.11 -12.13 -14.75
C LYS A 6 2.11 -13.05 -15.98
N LYS A 7 0.95 -13.27 -16.62
CA LYS A 7 0.85 -14.05 -17.87
C LYS A 7 1.73 -13.45 -18.98
N PHE A 8 1.80 -12.12 -19.08
CA PHE A 8 2.68 -11.46 -20.04
C PHE A 8 4.16 -11.66 -19.72
N VAL A 9 4.55 -11.51 -18.47
CA VAL A 9 5.91 -11.80 -18.03
C VAL A 9 6.28 -13.25 -18.33
N ASP A 10 5.38 -14.21 -18.06
CA ASP A 10 5.61 -15.62 -18.39
C ASP A 10 5.73 -15.87 -19.91
N ARG A 11 4.91 -15.20 -20.74
CA ARG A 11 5.04 -15.24 -22.22
C ARG A 11 6.37 -14.66 -22.70
N ILE A 12 6.81 -13.53 -22.15
CA ILE A 12 8.09 -12.89 -22.50
C ILE A 12 9.25 -13.81 -22.10
N SER A 13 9.19 -14.40 -20.90
CA SER A 13 10.20 -15.35 -20.43
C SER A 13 10.41 -16.53 -21.38
N LYS A 14 9.34 -17.01 -22.04
CA LYS A 14 9.44 -18.11 -23.01
C LYS A 14 10.16 -17.72 -24.30
N ILE A 15 10.16 -16.44 -24.69
CA ILE A 15 10.82 -15.97 -25.92
C ILE A 15 12.19 -15.34 -25.67
N LEU A 16 12.60 -15.17 -24.41
CA LEU A 16 13.93 -14.65 -24.07
C LEU A 16 15.08 -15.45 -24.70
N PRO A 17 15.09 -16.80 -24.69
CA PRO A 17 16.16 -17.57 -25.32
C PRO A 17 16.28 -17.31 -26.83
N ASP A 18 15.16 -17.11 -27.52
CA ASP A 18 15.15 -16.77 -28.94
C ASP A 18 15.74 -15.38 -29.19
N ILE A 19 15.44 -14.40 -28.32
CA ILE A 19 16.00 -13.05 -28.35
C ILE A 19 17.51 -13.07 -28.10
N GLU A 20 17.95 -13.85 -27.10
CA GLU A 20 19.37 -14.05 -26.77
C GLU A 20 20.13 -14.69 -27.94
N SER A 21 19.53 -15.69 -28.58
CA SER A 21 20.10 -16.39 -29.73
C SER A 21 20.18 -15.51 -30.98
N ALA A 22 19.21 -14.61 -31.17
CA ALA A 22 19.20 -13.65 -32.27
C ALA A 22 20.39 -12.67 -32.22
N ARG A 23 21.02 -12.49 -31.05
CA ARG A 23 22.21 -11.64 -30.81
C ARG A 23 22.15 -10.35 -31.62
N PRO A 24 21.38 -9.33 -31.20
CA PRO A 24 21.41 -8.04 -31.88
C PRO A 24 22.82 -7.44 -31.72
N ARG A 25 23.72 -7.67 -32.68
CA ARG A 25 25.19 -7.52 -32.60
C ARG A 25 25.69 -6.07 -32.52
N CYS A 26 24.81 -5.13 -32.21
CA CYS A 26 25.11 -3.72 -32.05
C CYS A 26 25.04 -3.34 -30.57
N THR A 27 25.77 -2.29 -30.19
CA THR A 27 25.78 -1.77 -28.81
C THR A 27 24.39 -1.34 -28.34
N SER A 28 23.54 -0.86 -29.25
CA SER A 28 22.13 -0.55 -29.00
C SER A 28 21.29 -1.81 -28.72
N GLY A 29 21.56 -2.91 -29.44
CA GLY A 29 20.94 -4.22 -29.23
C GLY A 29 21.21 -4.82 -27.87
N ILE A 30 22.49 -4.84 -27.47
CA ILE A 30 22.91 -5.31 -26.14
C ILE A 30 22.26 -4.47 -25.04
N LYS A 31 22.26 -3.13 -25.19
CA LYS A 31 21.59 -2.23 -24.23
C LYS A 31 20.08 -2.48 -24.14
N ALA A 32 19.41 -2.71 -25.26
CA ALA A 32 17.97 -3.00 -25.30
C ALA A 32 17.65 -4.32 -24.59
N GLN A 33 18.45 -5.36 -24.83
CA GLN A 33 18.32 -6.66 -24.18
C GLN A 33 18.55 -6.56 -22.66
N CYS A 34 19.65 -5.93 -22.22
CA CYS A 34 19.90 -5.70 -20.79
C CYS A 34 18.76 -4.91 -20.12
N SER A 35 18.19 -3.92 -20.82
CA SER A 35 17.06 -3.15 -20.33
C SER A 35 15.78 -3.99 -20.20
N LEU A 36 15.55 -4.95 -21.12
CA LEU A 36 14.44 -5.90 -21.01
C LEU A 36 14.63 -6.82 -19.81
N HIS A 37 15.81 -7.42 -19.61
CA HIS A 37 16.08 -8.26 -18.44
C HIS A 37 15.86 -7.49 -17.14
N ALA A 38 16.35 -6.26 -17.03
CA ALA A 38 16.14 -5.42 -15.84
C ALA A 38 14.64 -5.13 -15.60
N ALA A 39 13.85 -4.91 -16.65
CA ALA A 39 12.40 -4.72 -16.54
C ALA A 39 11.69 -6.01 -16.09
N MET A 40 12.11 -7.17 -16.62
CA MET A 40 11.61 -8.48 -16.23
C MET A 40 11.90 -8.80 -14.76
N GLU A 41 13.12 -8.52 -14.28
CA GLU A 41 13.47 -8.70 -12.86
C GLU A 41 12.67 -7.75 -11.94
N LYS A 42 12.49 -6.49 -12.33
CA LYS A 42 11.61 -5.56 -11.61
C LYS A 42 10.17 -6.09 -11.51
N ALA A 43 9.67 -6.72 -12.58
CA ALA A 43 8.33 -7.33 -12.57
C ALA A 43 8.26 -8.54 -11.63
N LYS A 44 9.25 -9.43 -11.66
CA LYS A 44 9.33 -10.59 -10.76
C LYS A 44 9.39 -10.17 -9.29
N LEU A 45 10.24 -9.21 -8.95
CA LEU A 45 10.35 -8.66 -7.58
C LEU A 45 9.03 -8.04 -7.13
N PHE A 46 8.31 -7.37 -8.03
CA PHE A 46 6.98 -6.83 -7.74
C PHE A 46 5.94 -7.93 -7.49
N PHE A 47 5.92 -8.99 -8.28
CA PHE A 47 5.01 -10.11 -8.04
C PHE A 47 5.32 -10.85 -6.73
N GLN A 48 6.61 -11.03 -6.42
CA GLN A 48 7.04 -11.59 -5.14
C GLN A 48 6.56 -10.72 -3.97
N TYR A 49 6.72 -9.39 -4.09
CA TYR A 49 6.17 -8.45 -3.12
C TYR A 49 4.65 -8.64 -2.95
N CYS A 50 3.89 -8.75 -4.03
CA CYS A 50 2.45 -8.97 -3.97
C CYS A 50 2.08 -10.35 -3.38
N SER A 51 2.87 -11.40 -3.59
CA SER A 51 2.59 -12.72 -2.99
C SER A 51 2.91 -12.80 -1.50
N GLU A 52 3.91 -12.04 -1.04
CA GLU A 52 4.35 -12.03 0.36
C GLU A 52 3.65 -10.97 1.22
N SER A 53 2.96 -10.01 0.60
CA SER A 53 2.28 -8.93 1.32
C SER A 53 0.94 -9.38 1.93
N SER A 54 0.49 -8.63 2.92
CA SER A 54 -0.86 -8.73 3.49
C SER A 54 -1.93 -8.46 2.42
N ARG A 55 -2.96 -9.31 2.37
CA ARG A 55 -4.13 -9.13 1.49
C ARG A 55 -4.91 -7.87 1.86
N LEU A 56 -5.10 -7.59 3.16
CA LEU A 56 -5.71 -6.35 3.64
C LEU A 56 -4.94 -5.13 3.13
N TYR A 57 -3.60 -5.17 3.24
CA TYR A 57 -2.76 -4.08 2.76
C TYR A 57 -2.82 -3.91 1.24
N LEU A 58 -2.82 -5.00 0.48
CA LEU A 58 -2.93 -4.93 -0.98
C LEU A 58 -4.30 -4.36 -1.41
N ALA A 59 -5.38 -4.76 -0.74
CA ALA A 59 -6.73 -4.24 -0.98
C ALA A 59 -6.81 -2.73 -0.66
N PHE A 60 -6.24 -2.31 0.47
CA PHE A 60 -6.12 -0.91 0.84
C PHE A 60 -5.32 -0.11 -0.20
N ALA A 61 -4.16 -0.62 -0.63
CA ALA A 61 -3.22 0.04 -1.53
C ALA A 61 -3.51 -0.18 -3.02
N THR A 62 -4.72 -0.63 -3.38
CA THR A 62 -5.06 -1.10 -4.73
C THR A 62 -4.68 -0.11 -5.83
N GLY A 63 -5.01 1.18 -5.69
CA GLY A 63 -4.63 2.19 -6.69
C GLY A 63 -3.13 2.28 -6.93
N LYS A 64 -2.31 2.23 -5.86
CA LYS A 64 -0.84 2.25 -5.96
C LYS A 64 -0.31 0.99 -6.64
N ILE A 65 -0.93 -0.17 -6.40
CA ILE A 65 -0.55 -1.45 -7.03
C ILE A 65 -0.85 -1.43 -8.53
N ILE A 66 -2.01 -0.92 -8.95
CA ILE A 66 -2.37 -0.80 -10.37
C ILE A 66 -1.42 0.14 -11.11
N LEU A 67 -1.14 1.32 -10.55
CA LEU A 67 -0.17 2.25 -11.13
C LEU A 67 1.21 1.60 -11.32
N ARG A 68 1.60 0.68 -10.42
CA ARG A 68 2.85 -0.07 -10.54
C ARG A 68 2.78 -1.14 -11.64
N CYS A 69 1.64 -1.82 -11.80
CA CYS A 69 1.39 -2.72 -12.93
C CYS A 69 1.49 -1.99 -14.27
N GLU A 70 0.82 -0.84 -14.41
CA GLU A 70 0.87 -0.01 -15.63
C GLU A 70 2.29 0.46 -15.96
N LYS A 71 3.07 0.86 -14.94
CA LYS A 71 4.48 1.24 -15.14
C LYS A 71 5.31 0.06 -15.67
N ILE A 72 5.09 -1.15 -15.16
CA ILE A 72 5.77 -2.35 -15.65
C ILE A 72 5.31 -2.69 -17.07
N GLN A 73 4.01 -2.66 -17.34
CA GLN A 73 3.41 -2.86 -18.67
C GLN A 73 4.05 -1.94 -19.72
N ARG A 74 4.00 -0.62 -19.49
CA ARG A 74 4.61 0.39 -20.39
C ARG A 74 6.12 0.18 -20.56
N SER A 75 6.82 -0.18 -19.48
CA SER A 75 8.25 -0.48 -19.56
C SER A 75 8.53 -1.70 -20.44
N LEU A 76 7.78 -2.78 -20.29
CA LEU A 76 7.97 -4.01 -21.07
C LEU A 76 7.62 -3.76 -22.55
N GLU A 77 6.50 -3.09 -22.83
CA GLU A 77 6.07 -2.71 -24.16
C GLU A 77 7.17 -1.91 -24.89
N LEU A 78 7.73 -0.89 -24.24
CA LEU A 78 8.79 -0.07 -24.80
C LEU A 78 10.04 -0.89 -25.15
N ARG A 79 10.50 -1.75 -24.24
CA ARG A 79 11.72 -2.55 -24.48
C ARG A 79 11.52 -3.60 -25.56
N LEU A 80 10.37 -4.26 -25.59
CA LEU A 80 10.03 -5.22 -26.63
C LEU A 80 9.92 -4.56 -28.00
N SER A 81 9.30 -3.38 -28.09
CA SER A 81 9.21 -2.60 -29.33
C SER A 81 10.57 -2.18 -29.87
N GLN A 82 11.55 -1.94 -28.99
CA GLN A 82 12.94 -1.67 -29.37
C GLN A 82 13.62 -2.92 -29.94
N ILE A 83 13.49 -4.06 -29.25
CA ILE A 83 14.08 -5.34 -29.66
C ILE A 83 13.46 -5.86 -30.97
N GLN A 84 12.15 -5.66 -31.16
CA GLN A 84 11.43 -6.05 -32.38
C GLN A 84 12.12 -5.57 -33.67
N LYS A 85 12.72 -4.37 -33.64
CA LYS A 85 13.42 -3.77 -34.79
C LYS A 85 14.79 -4.37 -35.07
N MET A 86 15.28 -5.25 -34.19
CA MET A 86 16.66 -5.74 -34.16
C MET A 86 16.76 -7.26 -34.25
N VAL A 87 15.64 -7.95 -34.45
CA VAL A 87 15.56 -9.42 -34.50
C VAL A 87 15.02 -9.92 -35.84
N PRO A 88 15.25 -11.19 -36.21
CA PRO A 88 14.70 -11.77 -37.44
C PRO A 88 13.17 -11.65 -37.53
N THR A 89 12.64 -11.56 -38.76
CA THR A 89 11.22 -11.26 -39.05
C THR A 89 10.23 -12.17 -38.32
N LEU A 90 10.51 -13.48 -38.22
CA LEU A 90 9.64 -14.42 -37.51
C LEU A 90 9.58 -14.13 -36.01
N LEU A 91 10.71 -13.78 -35.39
CA LEU A 91 10.76 -13.40 -33.98
C LEU A 91 10.13 -12.01 -33.77
N ALA A 92 10.35 -11.07 -34.69
CA ALA A 92 9.72 -9.76 -34.67
C ALA A 92 8.19 -9.86 -34.72
N ALA A 93 7.62 -10.78 -35.52
CA ALA A 93 6.19 -11.04 -35.56
C ALA A 93 5.65 -11.58 -34.23
N LYS A 94 6.35 -12.54 -33.60
CA LYS A 94 6.00 -13.04 -32.26
C LYS A 94 6.02 -11.92 -31.21
N ILE A 95 7.07 -11.09 -31.21
CA ILE A 95 7.19 -9.94 -30.30
C ILE A 95 6.06 -8.94 -30.55
N SER A 96 5.73 -8.66 -31.82
CA SER A 96 4.64 -7.75 -32.20
C SER A 96 3.30 -8.18 -31.59
N GLY A 97 2.99 -9.47 -31.62
CA GLY A 97 1.78 -10.00 -31.00
C GLY A 97 1.75 -9.75 -29.49
N ILE A 98 2.87 -9.99 -28.79
CA ILE A 98 2.97 -9.72 -27.34
C ILE A 98 2.83 -8.22 -27.05
N VAL A 99 3.46 -7.36 -27.85
CA VAL A 99 3.38 -5.89 -27.70
C VAL A 99 1.96 -5.38 -27.90
N HIS A 100 1.25 -5.88 -28.91
CA HIS A 100 -0.14 -5.53 -29.16
C HIS A 100 -1.04 -5.95 -27.99
N ASP A 101 -0.96 -7.21 -27.57
CA ASP A 101 -1.73 -7.73 -26.44
C ASP A 101 -1.40 -6.97 -25.14
N LEU A 102 -0.11 -6.62 -24.93
CA LEU A 102 0.33 -5.83 -23.79
C LEU A 102 -0.29 -4.43 -23.80
N ARG A 103 -0.40 -3.77 -24.95
CA ARG A 103 -0.96 -2.41 -25.05
C ARG A 103 -2.44 -2.38 -24.71
N ASP A 104 -3.17 -3.41 -25.14
CA ASP A 104 -4.62 -3.50 -24.94
C ASP A 104 -5.01 -4.11 -23.58
N ALA A 105 -4.03 -4.65 -22.85
CA ALA A 105 -4.24 -5.22 -21.53
C ALA A 105 -4.74 -4.19 -20.53
N LYS A 106 -5.85 -4.52 -19.88
CA LYS A 106 -6.38 -3.80 -18.72
C LYS A 106 -6.11 -4.62 -17.46
N PHE A 107 -5.92 -3.94 -16.34
CA PHE A 107 -5.75 -4.59 -15.02
C PHE A 107 -6.98 -4.31 -14.15
N PRO A 108 -8.14 -4.92 -14.47
CA PRO A 108 -9.33 -4.72 -13.65
C PRO A 108 -9.08 -5.26 -12.24
N ILE A 109 -9.60 -4.51 -11.26
CA ILE A 109 -9.59 -4.96 -9.87
C ILE A 109 -10.67 -6.05 -9.75
N ASP A 110 -10.35 -7.08 -8.99
CA ASP A 110 -11.37 -8.03 -8.58
C ASP A 110 -12.41 -7.31 -7.71
N SER A 111 -13.70 -7.44 -8.04
CA SER A 111 -14.77 -6.69 -7.36
C SER A 111 -14.78 -6.92 -5.84
N ALA A 112 -14.45 -8.12 -5.36
CA ALA A 112 -14.36 -8.40 -3.94
C ALA A 112 -13.15 -7.69 -3.28
N ALA A 113 -11.99 -7.69 -3.93
CA ALA A 113 -10.82 -6.95 -3.45
C ALA A 113 -11.03 -5.42 -3.46
N GLU A 114 -11.79 -4.90 -4.43
CA GLU A 114 -12.15 -3.48 -4.49
C GLU A 114 -13.07 -3.07 -3.35
N GLU A 115 -14.12 -3.86 -3.10
CA GLU A 115 -15.07 -3.66 -2.01
C GLU A 115 -14.37 -3.74 -0.66
N ALA A 116 -13.56 -4.78 -0.43
CA ALA A 116 -12.73 -4.90 0.78
C ALA A 116 -11.82 -3.69 0.95
N GLY A 117 -11.18 -3.24 -0.12
CA GLY A 117 -10.32 -2.06 -0.11
C GLY A 117 -11.10 -0.79 0.27
N LYS A 118 -12.32 -0.62 -0.24
CA LYS A 118 -13.18 0.53 0.08
C LYS A 118 -13.54 0.54 1.56
N VAL A 119 -14.04 -0.58 2.07
CA VAL A 119 -14.43 -0.75 3.47
C VAL A 119 -13.26 -0.47 4.40
N VAL A 120 -12.08 -1.02 4.10
CA VAL A 120 -10.88 -0.84 4.93
C VAL A 120 -10.32 0.58 4.83
N ARG A 121 -10.42 1.25 3.67
CA ARG A 121 -10.07 2.66 3.53
C ARG A 121 -11.00 3.54 4.36
N GLU A 122 -12.31 3.29 4.29
CA GLU A 122 -13.29 4.02 5.11
C GLU A 122 -13.05 3.79 6.59
N LEU A 123 -12.74 2.56 7.03
CA LEU A 123 -12.38 2.25 8.41
C LEU A 123 -11.18 3.07 8.88
N ILE A 124 -10.10 3.09 8.10
CA ILE A 124 -8.90 3.88 8.41
C ILE A 124 -9.16 5.39 8.41
N LEU A 125 -10.07 5.88 7.55
CA LEU A 125 -10.40 7.30 7.45
C LEU A 125 -11.40 7.76 8.53
N LYS A 126 -12.32 6.90 8.97
CA LYS A 126 -13.35 7.20 9.97
C LYS A 126 -12.85 7.02 11.41
N GLU A 127 -11.84 6.20 11.65
CA GLU A 127 -11.48 5.74 13.01
C GLU A 127 -9.97 5.76 13.31
N ILE A 128 -9.49 6.88 13.84
CA ILE A 128 -8.62 6.80 15.03
C ILE A 128 -9.42 7.36 16.22
N PRO A 129 -10.18 6.54 16.95
CA PRO A 129 -10.76 6.93 18.23
C PRO A 129 -9.76 6.60 19.34
N THR A 130 -9.44 7.63 20.11
CA THR A 130 -8.98 7.55 21.50
C THR A 130 -10.06 6.89 22.36
N SER A 131 -9.65 6.02 23.30
CA SER A 131 -10.44 5.51 24.44
C SER A 131 -11.08 4.12 24.33
N ASP A 132 -10.98 3.40 25.44
CA ASP A 132 -11.39 2.04 25.76
C ASP A 132 -12.91 1.83 25.78
N CYS A 133 -13.55 1.89 24.61
CA CYS A 133 -14.89 1.33 24.44
C CYS A 133 -14.97 0.43 23.20
N ILE A 134 -15.63 -0.73 23.37
CA ILE A 134 -15.93 -1.69 22.30
C ILE A 134 -16.89 -0.99 21.34
N ASN A 135 -16.39 -0.54 20.19
CA ASN A 135 -17.23 0.03 19.15
C ASN A 135 -17.49 -1.05 18.09
N ASP A 136 -18.74 -1.49 17.97
CA ASP A 136 -19.26 -2.33 16.88
C ASP A 136 -18.93 -1.77 15.47
N LEU A 137 -18.58 -0.48 15.41
CA LEU A 137 -18.13 0.27 14.24
C LEU A 137 -16.88 -0.32 13.54
N GLU A 138 -15.96 -0.96 14.29
CA GLU A 138 -14.76 -1.57 13.69
C GLU A 138 -15.03 -3.01 13.20
N LEU A 139 -15.95 -3.72 13.85
CA LEU A 139 -16.16 -5.17 13.69
C LEU A 139 -16.81 -5.52 12.36
N GLU A 140 -17.91 -4.84 11.99
CA GLU A 140 -18.60 -5.12 10.73
C GLU A 140 -17.71 -4.86 9.51
N PRO A 141 -17.00 -3.71 9.41
CA PRO A 141 -16.09 -3.44 8.29
C PRO A 141 -14.96 -4.48 8.16
N ILE A 142 -14.32 -4.87 9.28
CA ILE A 142 -13.22 -5.84 9.22
C ILE A 142 -13.72 -7.23 8.88
N GLN A 143 -14.90 -7.64 9.36
CA GLN A 143 -15.53 -8.91 9.00
C GLN A 143 -15.86 -8.96 7.50
N LEU A 144 -16.47 -7.90 6.97
CA LEU A 144 -16.77 -7.80 5.54
C LEU A 144 -15.49 -7.86 4.69
N ALA A 145 -14.44 -7.13 5.08
CA ALA A 145 -13.16 -7.17 4.40
C ALA A 145 -12.50 -8.56 4.47
N ALA A 146 -12.52 -9.21 5.63
CA ALA A 146 -11.99 -10.56 5.82
C ALA A 146 -12.74 -11.59 4.96
N LEU A 147 -14.07 -11.49 4.88
CA LEU A 147 -14.91 -12.32 4.01
C LEU A 147 -14.52 -12.15 2.54
N ARG A 148 -14.51 -10.91 2.05
CA ARG A 148 -14.20 -10.59 0.65
C ARG A 148 -12.77 -10.99 0.25
N LEU A 149 -11.83 -10.99 1.19
CA LEU A 149 -10.42 -11.36 0.96
C LEU A 149 -10.11 -12.83 1.30
N ASN A 150 -11.10 -13.63 1.68
CA ASN A 150 -10.96 -15.02 2.11
C ASN A 150 -9.95 -15.18 3.26
N ILE A 151 -10.06 -14.33 4.28
CA ILE A 151 -9.27 -14.30 5.52
C ILE A 151 -10.16 -14.70 6.70
N THR A 152 -11.06 -15.66 6.50
CA THR A 152 -12.04 -16.09 7.52
C THR A 152 -11.59 -17.34 8.26
N THR A 153 -10.80 -18.21 7.64
CA THR A 153 -10.33 -19.44 8.29
C THR A 153 -9.22 -19.15 9.31
N PRO A 154 -9.08 -19.95 10.39
CA PRO A 154 -7.99 -19.81 11.36
C PRO A 154 -6.59 -19.84 10.72
N SER A 155 -6.41 -20.68 9.68
CA SER A 155 -5.17 -20.75 8.91
C SER A 155 -4.94 -19.48 8.09
N ALA A 156 -5.97 -18.94 7.44
CA ALA A 156 -5.87 -17.71 6.65
C ALA A 156 -5.60 -16.49 7.54
N LEU A 157 -6.26 -16.38 8.69
CA LEU A 157 -6.01 -15.32 9.69
C LEU A 157 -4.57 -15.38 10.22
N SER A 158 -4.09 -16.57 10.56
CA SER A 158 -2.71 -16.77 11.01
C SER A 158 -1.70 -16.38 9.91
N LYS A 159 -1.93 -16.80 8.67
CA LYS A 159 -1.09 -16.43 7.51
C LYS A 159 -1.09 -14.92 7.29
N GLU A 160 -2.26 -14.28 7.37
CA GLU A 160 -2.38 -12.84 7.19
C GLU A 160 -1.63 -12.06 8.27
N ARG A 161 -1.80 -12.42 9.56
CA ARG A 161 -1.05 -11.81 10.67
C ARG A 161 0.47 -11.94 10.47
N MET A 162 0.94 -13.12 10.07
CA MET A 162 2.36 -13.36 9.77
C MET A 162 2.86 -12.51 8.59
N SER A 163 2.07 -12.36 7.53
CA SER A 163 2.42 -11.52 6.38
C SER A 163 2.53 -10.05 6.77
N ILE A 164 1.64 -9.54 7.63
CA ILE A 164 1.71 -8.18 8.17
C ILE A 164 3.00 -8.01 8.99
N GLN A 165 3.32 -8.96 9.88
CA GLN A 165 4.51 -8.89 10.73
C GLN A 165 5.80 -8.93 9.92
N ARG A 166 5.89 -9.80 8.90
CA ARG A 166 7.02 -9.82 7.96
C ARG A 166 7.16 -8.50 7.21
N LEU A 167 6.05 -7.91 6.77
CA LEU A 167 6.08 -6.64 6.06
C LEU A 167 6.54 -5.50 6.97
N LEU A 168 6.11 -5.47 8.24
CA LEU A 168 6.59 -4.51 9.24
C LEU A 168 8.11 -4.60 9.47
N GLY A 169 8.69 -5.81 9.40
CA GLY A 169 10.14 -6.00 9.49
C GLY A 169 10.92 -5.53 8.25
N LYS A 170 10.28 -5.47 7.07
CA LYS A 170 10.90 -5.04 5.80
C LYS A 170 10.71 -3.56 5.48
N VAL A 171 9.75 -2.88 6.13
CA VAL A 171 9.40 -1.49 5.81
C VAL A 171 10.35 -0.53 6.55
N PRO A 172 11.10 0.33 5.82
CA PRO A 172 11.98 1.33 6.42
C PRO A 172 11.25 2.27 7.37
N ASP A 173 11.95 2.78 8.38
CA ASP A 173 11.35 3.61 9.44
C ASP A 173 10.76 4.93 8.92
N HIS A 174 11.33 5.50 7.85
CA HIS A 174 10.81 6.72 7.23
C HIS A 174 9.43 6.53 6.56
N MET A 175 9.01 5.29 6.26
CA MET A 175 7.70 5.00 5.67
C MET A 175 6.59 4.90 6.73
N VAL A 176 6.44 5.97 7.52
CA VAL A 176 5.59 6.04 8.72
C VAL A 176 4.15 5.60 8.43
N GLN A 177 3.51 6.17 7.40
CA GLN A 177 2.13 5.83 7.02
C GLN A 177 1.93 4.32 6.82
N LYS A 178 2.84 3.70 6.05
CA LYS A 178 2.75 2.27 5.74
C LYS A 178 2.88 1.43 7.01
N ARG A 179 3.77 1.81 7.94
CA ARG A 179 3.93 1.13 9.23
C ARG A 179 2.68 1.26 10.09
N CYS A 180 2.09 2.46 10.18
CA CYS A 180 0.86 2.70 10.94
C CYS A 180 -0.32 1.85 10.44
N ILE A 181 -0.55 1.85 9.12
CA ILE A 181 -1.61 1.04 8.51
C ILE A 181 -1.42 -0.45 8.81
N LEU A 182 -0.19 -0.96 8.70
CA LEU A 182 0.11 -2.36 8.98
C LEU A 182 -0.07 -2.70 10.47
N LYS A 183 0.33 -1.81 11.38
CA LYS A 183 0.08 -1.98 12.82
C LYS A 183 -1.41 -2.00 13.12
N TYR A 184 -2.20 -1.14 12.47
CA TYR A 184 -3.65 -1.11 12.64
C TYR A 184 -4.32 -2.40 12.15
N PHE A 185 -3.96 -2.90 10.97
CA PHE A 185 -4.46 -4.22 10.52
C PHE A 185 -4.06 -5.35 11.45
N PHE A 186 -2.83 -5.32 11.97
CA PHE A 186 -2.40 -6.30 12.96
C PHE A 186 -3.26 -6.25 14.22
N HIS A 187 -3.56 -5.04 14.72
CA HIS A 187 -4.45 -4.83 15.86
C HIS A 187 -5.85 -5.38 15.60
N LEU A 188 -6.49 -5.00 14.49
CA LEU A 188 -7.83 -5.47 14.14
C LEU A 188 -7.91 -7.00 14.04
N LEU A 189 -6.91 -7.63 13.40
CA LEU A 189 -6.86 -9.09 13.32
C LEU A 189 -6.59 -9.74 14.68
N LYS A 190 -5.86 -9.10 15.59
CA LYS A 190 -5.63 -9.61 16.95
C LYS A 190 -6.91 -9.50 17.79
N LYS A 191 -7.59 -8.35 17.72
CA LYS A 191 -8.81 -8.03 18.49
C LYS A 191 -10.02 -8.86 18.02
N TYR A 192 -10.23 -8.98 16.71
CA TYR A 192 -11.45 -9.56 16.14
C TYR A 192 -11.26 -10.93 15.48
N GLY A 193 -10.04 -11.45 15.42
CA GLY A 193 -9.75 -12.67 14.65
C GLY A 193 -10.49 -13.92 15.13
N GLU A 194 -10.76 -14.07 16.43
CA GLU A 194 -11.55 -15.20 16.94
C GLU A 194 -13.01 -15.11 16.49
N ILE A 195 -13.61 -13.91 16.59
CA ILE A 195 -14.98 -13.63 16.16
C ILE A 195 -15.13 -13.84 14.65
N ILE A 196 -14.18 -13.34 13.85
CA ILE A 196 -14.13 -13.54 12.39
C ILE A 196 -14.08 -15.04 12.04
N GLY A 197 -13.36 -15.84 12.84
CA GLY A 197 -13.22 -17.28 12.63
C GLY A 197 -14.44 -18.12 13.00
N GLN A 198 -15.32 -17.62 13.88
CA GLN A 198 -16.45 -18.37 14.44
C GLN A 198 -17.78 -18.10 13.71
N ASN A 199 -17.98 -16.90 13.15
CA ASN A 199 -19.28 -16.45 12.60
C ASN A 199 -19.78 -17.14 11.31
N LEU A 200 -19.12 -18.21 10.85
CA LEU A 200 -19.57 -18.99 9.69
C LEU A 200 -20.18 -20.36 10.05
N ASN A 201 -20.23 -20.73 11.33
CA ASN A 201 -20.72 -22.04 11.79
C ASN A 201 -22.19 -22.07 12.26
N GLY A 202 -22.98 -21.02 11.98
CA GLY A 202 -24.44 -21.05 12.11
C GLY A 202 -24.99 -20.73 13.49
N SER A 203 -25.89 -19.74 13.53
CA SER A 203 -26.92 -19.42 14.53
C SER A 203 -26.57 -19.56 16.01
N THR A 204 -26.55 -18.43 16.74
CA THR A 204 -27.38 -18.15 17.94
C THR A 204 -26.84 -16.89 18.64
N LEU A 205 -27.66 -15.84 18.68
CA LEU A 205 -27.62 -14.85 19.76
C LEU A 205 -27.71 -15.62 21.08
N VAL A 206 -26.72 -15.55 21.98
CA VAL A 206 -26.93 -15.58 23.44
C VAL A 206 -25.62 -15.46 24.23
N ARG A 207 -25.60 -14.34 24.96
CA ARG A 207 -25.18 -14.11 26.37
C ARG A 207 -23.71 -14.26 26.76
N HIS A 208 -23.22 -13.13 27.27
CA HIS A 208 -22.34 -13.01 28.43
C HIS A 208 -22.37 -14.25 29.32
N ASP A 209 -21.19 -14.80 29.56
CA ASP A 209 -20.86 -15.27 30.89
C ASP A 209 -19.55 -14.58 31.32
N GLU A 210 -19.67 -13.73 32.34
CA GLU A 210 -18.54 -13.20 33.07
C GLU A 210 -17.93 -14.35 33.87
N SER A 211 -16.75 -14.84 33.47
CA SER A 211 -15.74 -15.27 34.44
C SER A 211 -14.44 -15.68 33.77
N SER A 212 -13.34 -15.19 34.36
CA SER A 212 -11.92 -15.46 34.04
C SER A 212 -11.23 -14.55 33.01
N TYR A 213 -11.35 -13.23 33.18
CA TYR A 213 -10.23 -12.35 32.79
C TYR A 213 -9.07 -12.57 33.75
N GLN A 214 -8.16 -13.49 33.41
CA GLN A 214 -6.79 -13.39 33.91
C GLN A 214 -6.16 -12.16 33.26
N SER A 215 -5.91 -11.16 34.09
CA SER A 215 -5.19 -9.94 33.78
C SER A 215 -3.80 -10.27 33.22
N PHE A 216 -3.68 -10.30 31.90
CA PHE A 216 -2.40 -10.20 31.23
C PHE A 216 -2.12 -8.73 30.95
N ASP A 217 -1.35 -8.13 31.86
CA ASP A 217 -0.65 -6.87 31.64
C ASP A 217 0.30 -7.04 30.45
N PHE A 218 -0.11 -6.52 29.30
CA PHE A 218 0.75 -6.32 28.14
C PHE A 218 0.66 -4.84 27.79
N GLY A 219 1.62 -4.06 28.30
CA GLY A 219 1.85 -2.68 27.87
C GLY A 219 1.71 -2.57 26.36
N THR A 220 0.62 -1.90 25.95
CA THR A 220 0.34 -1.55 24.57
C THR A 220 1.45 -0.63 24.08
N PRO A 221 2.15 -0.91 22.97
CA PRO A 221 2.99 0.10 22.36
C PRO A 221 2.07 1.13 21.70
N GLU A 222 1.66 2.13 22.47
CA GLU A 222 1.12 3.37 21.92
C GLU A 222 2.12 3.93 20.89
N PRO A 223 1.65 4.47 19.76
CA PRO A 223 2.55 5.18 18.87
C PRO A 223 3.22 6.32 19.66
N PRO A 224 4.56 6.45 19.61
CA PRO A 224 5.26 7.55 20.26
C PRO A 224 4.59 8.88 19.96
N GLU A 225 4.54 9.75 20.97
CA GLU A 225 3.75 10.98 20.96
C GLU A 225 4.10 11.90 19.78
N GLU A 226 5.35 11.84 19.33
CA GLU A 226 5.88 12.53 18.13
C GLU A 226 5.17 12.17 16.80
N PHE A 227 4.41 11.08 16.75
CA PHE A 227 3.65 10.66 15.57
C PHE A 227 2.19 11.12 15.60
N LYS A 228 1.72 11.64 16.74
CA LYS A 228 0.38 12.17 16.89
C LYS A 228 0.38 13.66 16.51
N CYS A 229 -0.66 14.08 15.80
CA CYS A 229 -0.93 15.47 15.51
C CYS A 229 -1.22 16.17 16.84
N PRO A 230 -0.49 17.23 17.19
CA PRO A 230 -0.70 17.90 18.48
C PRO A 230 -2.07 18.60 18.62
N ILE A 231 -2.81 18.82 17.52
CA ILE A 231 -4.17 19.38 17.55
C ILE A 231 -5.19 18.28 17.85
N SER A 232 -5.14 17.16 17.12
CA SER A 232 -6.18 16.13 17.21
C SER A 232 -5.83 14.97 18.12
N MET A 233 -4.57 14.88 18.57
CA MET A 233 -3.97 13.74 19.29
C MET A 233 -4.09 12.40 18.52
N ARG A 234 -4.31 12.46 17.20
CA ARG A 234 -4.41 11.31 16.29
C ARG A 234 -3.15 11.19 15.43
N LEU A 235 -2.85 10.00 14.92
CA LEU A 235 -1.69 9.83 14.02
C LEU A 235 -1.76 10.77 12.80
N MET A 236 -0.61 11.35 12.45
CA MET A 236 -0.47 12.17 11.24
C MET A 236 -0.29 11.27 10.01
N TYR A 237 -1.25 11.33 9.09
CA TYR A 237 -1.22 10.78 7.74
C TYR A 237 -0.57 11.74 6.76
N GLU A 238 -0.92 13.02 6.73
CA GLU A 238 -0.22 14.05 5.94
C GLU A 238 0.54 15.01 6.85
N PRO A 239 1.72 14.61 7.38
CA PRO A 239 2.50 15.48 8.25
C PRO A 239 3.02 16.71 7.50
N ILE A 240 2.58 17.87 7.96
CA ILE A 240 2.94 19.18 7.47
C ILE A 240 3.68 19.94 8.57
N ILE A 241 4.81 20.52 8.21
CA ILE A 241 5.59 21.39 9.07
C ILE A 241 5.15 22.83 8.83
N ILE A 242 4.80 23.55 9.90
CA ILE A 242 4.53 24.99 9.86
C ILE A 242 5.78 25.80 10.20
N ALA A 243 5.74 27.13 10.05
CA ALA A 243 6.89 28.02 10.28
C ALA A 243 7.58 27.85 11.65
N SER A 244 6.85 27.43 12.70
CA SER A 244 7.43 27.14 14.01
C SER A 244 8.27 25.84 14.08
N GLY A 245 8.38 25.10 12.98
CA GLY A 245 9.08 23.81 12.91
C GLY A 245 8.29 22.64 13.52
N LYS A 246 7.06 22.87 13.99
CA LYS A 246 6.18 21.82 14.53
C LYS A 246 5.42 21.11 13.40
N THR A 247 5.23 19.80 13.57
CA THR A 247 4.53 18.96 12.58
C THR A 247 3.10 18.71 13.03
N PHE A 248 2.16 18.88 12.11
CA PHE A 248 0.73 18.63 12.30
C PHE A 248 0.19 17.80 11.14
N GLU A 249 -0.99 17.22 11.33
CA GLU A 249 -1.78 16.69 10.22
C GLU A 249 -2.33 17.85 9.39
N ARG A 250 -2.19 17.76 8.06
CA ARG A 250 -2.60 18.78 7.09
C ARG A 250 -4.01 19.31 7.37
N PHE A 251 -4.99 18.40 7.45
CA PHE A 251 -6.39 18.77 7.60
C PHE A 251 -6.61 19.66 8.84
N TRP A 252 -6.02 19.29 9.97
CA TRP A 252 -6.22 19.98 11.25
C TRP A 252 -5.53 21.34 11.30
N ILE A 253 -4.32 21.46 10.74
CA ILE A 253 -3.61 22.74 10.73
C ILE A 253 -4.15 23.70 9.67
N GLU A 254 -4.62 23.20 8.52
CA GLU A 254 -5.33 24.01 7.53
C GLU A 254 -6.64 24.56 8.11
N ASN A 255 -7.41 23.73 8.82
CA ASN A 255 -8.63 24.18 9.49
C ASN A 255 -8.33 25.26 10.55
N TRP A 256 -7.29 25.08 11.36
CA TRP A 256 -6.87 26.07 12.34
C TRP A 256 -6.55 27.44 11.71
N PHE A 257 -5.87 27.47 10.57
CA PHE A 257 -5.59 28.72 9.84
C PHE A 257 -6.83 29.30 9.14
N ASN A 258 -7.71 28.46 8.61
CA ASN A 258 -8.96 28.89 7.99
C ASN A 258 -9.93 29.54 8.99
N GLU A 259 -9.84 29.19 10.28
CA GLU A 259 -10.56 29.85 11.38
C GLU A 259 -9.97 31.22 11.76
N GLY A 260 -8.94 31.69 11.05
CA GLY A 260 -8.31 33.01 11.26
C GLY A 260 -7.19 33.02 12.29
N ASN A 261 -6.74 31.85 12.77
CA ASN A 261 -5.65 31.79 13.74
C ASN A 261 -4.29 31.97 13.06
N GLU A 262 -3.53 33.00 13.44
CA GLU A 262 -2.17 33.27 12.93
C GLU A 262 -1.05 32.74 13.84
N THR A 263 -1.40 31.92 14.84
CA THR A 263 -0.49 31.45 15.89
C THR A 263 -0.25 29.95 15.79
N CYS A 264 0.90 29.51 16.31
CA CYS A 264 1.22 28.10 16.47
C CYS A 264 0.27 27.46 17.50
N PRO A 265 -0.41 26.35 17.19
CA PRO A 265 -1.32 25.68 18.13
C PRO A 265 -0.67 25.19 19.43
N ILE A 266 0.66 24.98 19.43
CA ILE A 266 1.40 24.44 20.58
C ILE A 266 2.10 25.55 21.36
N THR A 267 2.81 26.44 20.68
CA THR A 267 3.61 27.47 21.34
C THR A 267 2.82 28.74 21.59
N HIS A 268 1.64 28.87 20.98
CA HIS A 268 0.79 30.07 20.98
C HIS A 268 1.50 31.34 20.47
N MET A 269 2.68 31.21 19.88
CA MET A 269 3.43 32.32 19.29
C MET A 269 2.91 32.61 17.88
N LYS A 270 2.89 33.90 17.50
CA LYS A 270 2.56 34.32 16.14
C LYS A 270 3.57 33.73 15.15
N LEU A 271 3.06 33.17 14.06
CA LEU A 271 3.88 32.60 12.99
C LEU A 271 4.34 33.71 12.04
N ASP A 272 5.58 33.61 11.56
CA ASP A 272 6.12 34.55 10.56
C ASP A 272 5.36 34.45 9.23
N HIS A 273 4.85 33.27 8.91
CA HIS A 273 4.03 32.97 7.73
C HIS A 273 3.23 31.69 7.92
N LEU A 274 2.14 31.51 7.14
CA LEU A 274 1.23 30.36 7.22
C LEU A 274 1.54 29.26 6.21
N SER A 275 2.76 29.24 5.65
CA SER A 275 3.16 28.24 4.66
C SER A 275 3.25 26.83 5.26
N LEU A 276 2.82 25.85 4.47
CA LEU A 276 2.74 24.45 4.84
C LEU A 276 3.77 23.63 4.07
N THR A 277 4.77 23.08 4.78
CA THR A 277 5.85 22.27 4.15
C THR A 277 5.60 20.79 4.38
N SER A 278 5.45 20.01 3.31
CA SER A 278 5.28 18.54 3.41
C SER A 278 6.56 17.85 3.83
N LYS A 279 6.48 16.97 4.83
CA LYS A 279 7.61 16.16 5.32
C LYS A 279 8.03 15.05 4.34
N LEU A 280 7.30 14.83 3.25
CA LEU A 280 7.55 13.78 2.25
C LEU A 280 8.60 14.14 1.18
N CYS A 281 9.18 15.33 1.20
CA CYS A 281 10.22 15.73 0.26
C CYS A 281 11.51 16.14 0.98
N ASN A 282 12.43 15.19 1.15
CA ASN A 282 13.85 15.53 1.14
C ASN A 282 14.28 15.63 -0.32
N GLU A 283 14.04 16.79 -0.95
CA GLU A 283 15.03 17.29 -1.90
C GLU A 283 15.89 18.29 -1.13
N GLY A 284 17.20 18.24 -1.35
CA GLY A 284 18.19 19.11 -0.71
C GLY A 284 17.92 20.61 -0.95
N PRO A 285 18.71 21.50 -0.33
CA PRO A 285 18.37 22.90 -0.22
C PRO A 285 18.47 23.57 -1.59
N HIS A 286 17.33 23.88 -2.21
CA HIS A 286 17.26 24.85 -3.28
C HIS A 286 16.32 26.00 -2.91
N ILE A 287 16.98 27.14 -2.83
CA ILE A 287 16.52 28.50 -2.64
C ILE A 287 15.35 28.85 -3.59
N LYS A 288 14.30 29.44 -2.99
CA LYS A 288 13.29 30.43 -3.45
C LYS A 288 12.72 30.34 -4.88
N VAL A 289 11.39 30.46 -4.97
CA VAL A 289 10.74 31.61 -5.65
C VAL A 289 9.50 32.04 -4.84
N VAL A 290 9.46 33.33 -4.52
CA VAL A 290 8.34 34.10 -3.96
C VAL A 290 7.55 34.66 -5.15
N PHE A 291 6.22 34.65 -5.08
CA PHE A 291 5.40 35.67 -5.74
C PHE A 291 4.90 36.63 -4.67
#